data_AF-A0A7S1KPE4-F1
#
_entry.id   AF-A0A7S1KPE4-F1
#
_cell.length_a   1.000
_cell.length_b   1.000
_cell.length_c   1.000
_cell.angle_alpha   90.00
_cell.angle_beta   90.00
_cell.angle_gamma   90.00
#
_symmetry.space_group_name_H-M   'P 1'
#
loop_
_entity.id
_entity.type
_entity.pdbx_description
1 polymer ?
#
loop_
_entity_poly.entity_id
_entity_poly.type
_entity_poly.pdbx_seq_one_letter_code
_entity_poly.pdbx_strand_id
1 'polypeptide(L)'
;MPTNPMLSNFATFGHPPPQIKTTVKDSLQPSTSTTSKPSTPDNIKQYRTSFHSVGTGRTNIRNINVPHEKAYGRPSAKEDSTKALMQSQLRSALGDTINLQKERRVYKSLRSEPLGRRQMVHEAPLPEKAHHQDYKFGISTAVSEPVKNLLYPVDAPHHMEMLTDEDKMREVQERYKRTHQSYGVGEQVKRDYHWQETPVQDPSTFVFGIKMTSNGVVSDCLKPNPTDKQSGFNEEKNIVSMIQQRHNHFAKDPLGRTKPHDLPLENPDDYVFGKRNPADEFDAKACIQGQYSSEEQLPDPDLGKSLRPGFRNQPHDPKHVFGTPTIRSDIPRPKKPSITDAQNYGNEPDAMASIRPSKYSTLGVQDDDFDSLMTFNELKDLCLAANLVSDDEEFSDIFEYAVEKFSQDLDLIRQRDRERRSDKLCTVDLLRKALGEITLAKRGLLE
;
A
#
# COMPACT_ATOMS: atom_id res chain seq x y z
N MET A 1 46.62 47.85 -113.74
CA MET A 1 48.01 48.27 -114.02
C MET A 1 47.96 49.71 -114.53
N PRO A 2 48.85 50.63 -114.13
CA PRO A 2 49.15 51.05 -112.76
C PRO A 2 49.28 52.61 -112.66
N THR A 3 49.80 53.07 -111.51
CA THR A 3 50.62 54.28 -111.28
C THR A 3 49.98 55.69 -111.22
N ASN A 4 49.64 56.10 -109.99
CA ASN A 4 50.15 57.30 -109.27
C ASN A 4 51.65 57.57 -109.57
N PRO A 5 52.30 58.75 -109.30
CA PRO A 5 51.92 59.83 -108.36
C PRO A 5 52.48 61.26 -108.69
N MET A 6 52.37 62.17 -107.70
CA MET A 6 53.27 63.31 -107.35
C MET A 6 53.20 64.56 -108.26
N LEU A 7 53.10 65.81 -107.80
CA LEU A 7 53.36 66.50 -106.53
C LEU A 7 52.66 67.87 -106.61
N SER A 8 52.24 68.44 -105.48
CA SER A 8 52.77 69.73 -104.98
C SER A 8 51.89 70.29 -103.87
N ASN A 9 52.44 70.25 -102.66
CA ASN A 9 52.08 71.13 -101.56
C ASN A 9 52.29 72.59 -101.97
N PHE A 10 51.42 73.50 -101.55
CA PHE A 10 51.75 74.76 -100.88
C PHE A 10 50.46 75.57 -100.67
N ALA A 11 49.98 75.66 -99.43
CA ALA A 11 49.06 76.71 -99.02
C ALA A 11 49.35 77.11 -97.57
N THR A 12 50.10 78.20 -97.49
CA THR A 12 50.29 79.18 -96.42
C THR A 12 49.14 79.25 -95.41
N PHE A 13 49.48 79.09 -94.12
CA PHE A 13 48.60 79.35 -92.98
C PHE A 13 48.40 80.87 -92.79
N GLY A 14 47.42 81.44 -93.48
CA GLY A 14 46.80 82.72 -93.12
C GLY A 14 45.83 82.53 -91.95
N HIS A 15 45.72 83.54 -91.08
CA HIS A 15 44.91 83.55 -89.86
C HIS A 15 43.55 82.83 -89.98
N PRO A 16 43.16 81.99 -88.99
CA PRO A 16 41.88 81.31 -89.03
C PRO A 16 40.73 82.33 -88.87
N PRO A 17 39.63 82.19 -89.64
CA PRO A 17 38.47 83.08 -89.53
C PRO A 17 37.79 82.96 -88.16
N PRO A 18 37.09 84.00 -87.67
CA PRO A 18 36.43 83.98 -86.37
C PRO A 18 35.34 82.90 -86.35
N GLN A 19 35.57 81.84 -85.56
CA GLN A 19 34.61 80.75 -85.35
C GLN A 19 34.00 80.84 -83.94
N ILE A 20 32.68 80.71 -83.86
CA ILE A 20 31.95 80.49 -82.62
C ILE A 20 32.28 79.07 -82.15
N LYS A 21 33.00 78.93 -81.03
CA LYS A 21 33.23 77.63 -80.38
C LYS A 21 31.92 77.16 -79.74
N THR A 22 31.13 76.39 -80.49
CA THR A 22 30.06 75.59 -79.89
C THR A 22 30.68 74.42 -79.11
N THR A 23 30.02 74.02 -78.02
CA THR A 23 30.49 73.00 -77.07
C THR A 23 30.90 71.69 -77.75
N VAL A 24 31.92 71.03 -77.20
CA VAL A 24 32.48 69.76 -77.69
C VAL A 24 31.35 68.74 -77.93
N LYS A 25 31.30 68.14 -79.12
CA LYS A 25 30.30 67.12 -79.46
C LYS A 25 30.59 65.85 -78.68
N ASP A 26 29.71 65.49 -77.75
CA ASP A 26 29.68 64.15 -77.16
C ASP A 26 29.32 63.12 -78.26
N SER A 27 30.05 62.01 -78.31
CA SER A 27 29.83 60.95 -79.30
C SER A 27 28.48 60.24 -79.07
N LEU A 28 27.77 59.88 -80.15
CA LEU A 28 26.47 59.19 -80.14
C LEU A 28 26.46 57.74 -79.59
N GLN A 29 27.57 57.25 -79.05
CA GLN A 29 27.62 55.98 -78.32
C GLN A 29 27.11 56.24 -76.89
N PRO A 30 26.09 55.53 -76.38
CA PRO A 30 25.75 55.63 -74.97
C PRO A 30 26.97 55.18 -74.16
N SER A 31 27.42 56.01 -73.22
CA SER A 31 28.55 55.72 -72.36
C SER A 31 28.26 54.50 -71.49
N THR A 32 28.66 53.31 -71.94
CA THR A 32 28.51 52.04 -71.19
C THR A 32 29.47 51.94 -70.01
N SER A 33 30.35 52.92 -69.81
CA SER A 33 31.13 53.08 -68.59
C SER A 33 30.25 53.69 -67.50
N THR A 34 29.49 52.87 -66.79
CA THR A 34 28.95 53.30 -65.49
C THR A 34 30.13 53.47 -64.54
N THR A 35 30.67 54.69 -64.50
CA THR A 35 31.61 55.13 -63.48
C THR A 35 31.02 54.82 -62.11
N SER A 36 31.85 54.26 -61.23
CA SER A 36 31.49 53.83 -59.87
C SER A 36 30.78 54.95 -59.13
N LYS A 37 29.45 54.85 -58.97
CA LYS A 37 28.70 55.79 -58.17
C LYS A 37 29.12 55.61 -56.70
N PRO A 38 29.42 56.68 -55.95
CA PRO A 38 29.72 56.55 -54.53
C PRO A 38 28.53 55.90 -53.81
N SER A 39 28.81 54.88 -52.99
CA SER A 39 27.77 54.23 -52.20
C SER A 39 27.15 55.21 -51.22
N THR A 40 25.88 55.03 -50.93
CA THR A 40 25.20 55.85 -49.92
C THR A 40 25.82 55.57 -48.54
N PRO A 41 26.21 56.59 -47.77
CA PRO A 41 26.72 56.40 -46.40
C PRO A 41 25.69 55.73 -45.48
N ASP A 42 26.14 54.81 -44.63
CA ASP A 42 25.25 53.95 -43.84
C ASP A 42 24.28 54.71 -42.93
N ASN A 43 24.72 55.83 -42.33
CA ASN A 43 23.90 56.66 -41.45
C ASN A 43 22.68 57.28 -42.17
N ILE A 44 22.79 57.52 -43.48
CA ILE A 44 21.73 58.13 -44.31
C ILE A 44 20.95 57.07 -45.09
N LYS A 45 21.55 55.89 -45.29
CA LYS A 45 21.00 54.78 -46.07
C LYS A 45 19.60 54.39 -45.59
N GLN A 46 19.37 54.34 -44.29
CA GLN A 46 18.07 54.03 -43.69
C GLN A 46 16.91 54.98 -44.07
N TYR A 47 17.20 56.23 -44.41
CA TYR A 47 16.18 57.22 -44.83
C TYR A 47 16.02 57.28 -46.35
N ARG A 48 16.89 56.60 -47.12
CA ARG A 48 16.87 56.63 -48.58
C ARG A 48 15.91 55.59 -49.13
N THR A 49 15.19 55.99 -50.17
CA THR A 49 14.27 55.12 -50.91
C THR A 49 14.98 53.90 -51.50
N SER A 50 16.26 54.03 -51.87
CA SER A 50 17.09 52.93 -52.40
C SER A 50 17.39 51.81 -51.40
N PHE A 51 17.20 52.01 -50.09
CA PHE A 51 17.38 50.95 -49.09
C PHE A 51 16.30 49.86 -49.19
N HIS A 52 15.15 50.19 -49.76
CA HIS A 52 14.02 49.27 -49.89
C HIS A 52 14.16 48.46 -51.18
N SER A 53 15.02 47.44 -51.16
CA SER A 53 15.14 46.48 -52.26
C SER A 53 14.00 45.45 -52.26
N VAL A 54 13.70 44.89 -53.43
CA VAL A 54 12.69 43.83 -53.57
C VAL A 54 13.19 42.57 -52.86
N GLY A 55 12.47 42.09 -51.84
CA GLY A 55 12.76 40.83 -51.13
C GLY A 55 13.18 40.95 -49.67
N THR A 56 13.49 42.16 -49.16
CA THR A 56 13.78 42.38 -47.74
C THR A 56 12.60 43.01 -47.01
N GLY A 57 12.20 42.47 -45.85
CA GLY A 57 11.10 42.99 -45.04
C GLY A 57 11.28 44.47 -44.66
N ARG A 58 10.22 45.26 -44.76
CA ARG A 58 10.26 46.71 -44.45
C ARG A 58 10.31 46.93 -42.94
N THR A 59 11.43 47.41 -42.42
CA THR A 59 11.54 47.87 -41.01
C THR A 59 11.18 49.35 -40.92
N ASN A 60 10.35 49.72 -39.94
CA ASN A 60 10.03 51.12 -39.69
C ASN A 60 11.30 51.91 -39.28
N ILE A 61 11.42 53.14 -39.80
CA ILE A 61 12.61 54.02 -39.66
C ILE A 61 13.02 54.27 -38.19
N ARG A 62 12.10 54.09 -37.23
CA ARG A 62 12.36 54.27 -35.79
C ARG A 62 12.94 53.03 -35.08
N ASN A 63 12.84 51.83 -35.65
CA ASN A 63 13.15 50.55 -34.97
C ASN A 63 14.09 49.67 -35.81
N ILE A 64 15.28 50.16 -36.12
CA ILE A 64 16.24 49.46 -37.01
C ILE A 64 17.27 48.62 -36.21
N ASN A 65 17.50 48.94 -34.93
CA ASN A 65 18.40 48.18 -34.04
C ASN A 65 17.64 47.25 -33.08
N VAL A 66 16.77 46.39 -33.59
CA VAL A 66 16.17 45.33 -32.77
C VAL A 66 17.04 44.07 -32.94
N PRO A 67 17.66 43.52 -31.87
CA PRO A 67 18.43 42.29 -31.97
C PRO A 67 17.56 41.17 -32.58
N HIS A 68 18.03 40.55 -33.67
CA HIS A 68 17.30 39.48 -34.36
C HIS A 68 17.16 38.19 -33.52
N GLU A 69 17.90 38.07 -32.41
CA GLU A 69 17.94 36.89 -31.55
C GLU A 69 17.12 37.07 -30.26
N LYS A 70 15.84 37.46 -30.39
CA LYS A 70 14.92 37.40 -29.26
C LYS A 70 13.95 36.25 -29.48
N ALA A 71 14.12 35.16 -28.73
CA ALA A 71 13.18 34.06 -28.74
C ALA A 71 11.79 34.58 -28.34
N TYR A 72 10.81 34.42 -29.22
CA TYR A 72 9.42 34.80 -28.97
C TYR A 72 8.70 33.61 -28.33
N GLY A 73 8.39 33.73 -27.04
CA GLY A 73 7.68 32.70 -26.29
C GLY A 73 7.62 33.06 -24.80
N ARG A 74 6.70 32.42 -24.06
CA ARG A 74 6.68 32.52 -22.59
C ARG A 74 7.73 31.54 -22.05
N PRO A 75 8.81 32.00 -21.39
CA PRO A 75 9.73 31.07 -20.77
C PRO A 75 8.97 30.28 -19.70
N SER A 76 9.11 28.95 -19.71
CA SER A 76 8.62 28.14 -18.59
C SER A 76 9.34 28.57 -17.32
N ALA A 77 8.63 28.57 -16.19
CA ALA A 77 9.31 28.70 -14.91
C ALA A 77 10.34 27.57 -14.80
N LYS A 78 11.56 27.87 -14.35
CA LYS A 78 12.55 26.82 -14.07
C LYS A 78 11.93 25.88 -13.04
N GLU A 79 11.60 24.67 -13.46
CA GLU A 79 11.08 23.65 -12.56
C GLU A 79 12.16 23.26 -11.55
N ASP A 80 11.72 22.83 -10.37
CA ASP A 80 12.63 22.34 -9.36
C ASP A 80 13.38 21.12 -9.92
N SER A 81 14.71 21.19 -9.89
CA SER A 81 15.53 20.07 -10.33
C SER A 81 15.13 18.83 -9.52
N THR A 82 14.93 17.70 -10.19
CA THR A 82 14.66 16.41 -9.53
C THR A 82 15.68 16.11 -8.43
N LYS A 83 16.92 16.56 -8.61
CA LYS A 83 17.98 16.47 -7.60
C LYS A 83 17.67 17.26 -6.31
N ALA A 84 17.06 18.44 -6.42
CA ALA A 84 16.66 19.25 -5.26
C ALA A 84 15.47 18.60 -4.52
N LEU A 85 14.50 18.04 -5.26
CA LEU A 85 13.37 17.30 -4.68
C LEU A 85 13.80 16.02 -3.94
N MET A 86 14.80 15.31 -4.48
CA MET A 86 15.32 14.08 -3.88
C MET A 86 16.29 14.34 -2.72
N GLN A 87 16.80 15.56 -2.56
CA GLN A 87 17.71 15.94 -1.47
C GLN A 87 16.93 16.49 -0.29
N SER A 88 16.40 15.60 0.54
CA SER A 88 15.64 15.97 1.75
C SER A 88 16.51 16.39 2.95
N GLN A 89 17.80 16.02 2.96
CA GLN A 89 18.70 16.26 4.09
C GLN A 89 19.89 17.15 3.73
N LEU A 90 20.33 17.96 4.71
CA LEU A 90 21.54 18.77 4.61
C LEU A 90 22.75 17.86 4.72
N ARG A 91 23.66 17.89 3.74
CA ARG A 91 24.86 17.01 3.73
C ARG A 91 25.93 17.34 4.77
N SER A 92 25.69 18.33 5.63
CA SER A 92 26.67 18.76 6.62
C SER A 92 26.38 18.10 7.95
N ALA A 93 27.35 17.36 8.50
CA ALA A 93 27.26 16.75 9.82
C ALA A 93 26.90 17.77 10.93
N LEU A 94 27.35 19.02 10.77
CA LEU A 94 26.97 20.11 11.67
C LEU A 94 25.50 20.50 11.49
N GLY A 95 25.02 20.56 10.26
CA GLY A 95 23.61 20.85 9.96
C GLY A 95 22.67 19.81 10.55
N ASP A 96 23.01 18.53 10.42
CA ASP A 96 22.20 17.42 10.95
C ASP A 96 22.17 17.41 12.47
N THR A 97 23.29 17.65 13.13
CA THR A 97 23.33 17.75 14.61
C THR A 97 22.51 18.93 15.13
N ILE A 98 22.57 20.08 14.46
CA ILE A 98 21.76 21.26 14.80
C ILE A 98 20.27 20.99 14.58
N ASN A 99 19.89 20.39 13.46
CA ASN A 99 18.49 20.07 13.17
C ASN A 99 17.95 19.04 14.14
N LEU A 100 18.70 17.97 14.42
CA LEU A 100 18.32 16.95 15.39
C LEU A 100 18.17 17.53 16.80
N GLN A 101 19.03 18.47 17.22
CA GLN A 101 18.88 19.18 18.49
C GLN A 101 17.63 20.06 18.53
N LYS A 102 17.32 20.78 17.43
CA LYS A 102 16.11 21.61 17.32
C LYS A 102 14.85 20.74 17.35
N GLU A 103 14.83 19.66 16.58
CA GLU A 103 13.71 18.72 16.51
C GLU A 103 13.49 17.99 17.83
N ARG A 104 14.56 17.57 18.53
CA ARG A 104 14.46 16.99 19.88
C ARG A 104 13.85 17.94 20.92
N ARG A 105 14.04 19.26 20.78
CA ARG A 105 13.39 20.23 21.68
C ARG A 105 11.88 20.29 21.45
N VAL A 106 11.45 20.19 20.19
CA VAL A 106 10.05 20.38 19.79
C VAL A 106 9.26 19.08 19.93
N TYR A 107 9.75 17.99 19.35
CA TYR A 107 8.99 16.75 19.24
C TYR A 107 9.13 15.85 20.47
N LYS A 108 7.99 15.34 20.95
CA LYS A 108 7.91 14.42 22.08
C LYS A 108 8.44 13.03 21.73
N SER A 109 8.15 12.53 20.53
CA SER A 109 8.58 11.21 20.04
C SER A 109 10.10 11.04 20.08
N LEU A 110 10.85 12.04 19.57
CA LEU A 110 12.31 12.03 19.58
C LEU A 110 12.92 12.11 21.00
N ARG A 111 12.15 12.55 22.01
CA ARG A 111 12.56 12.55 23.42
C ARG A 111 12.17 11.26 24.14
N SER A 112 11.01 10.71 23.84
CA SER A 112 10.52 9.47 24.45
C SER A 112 11.19 8.23 23.87
N GLU A 113 11.56 8.25 22.60
CA GLU A 113 12.03 7.06 21.86
C GLU A 113 13.39 7.31 21.17
N PRO A 114 14.45 7.66 21.92
CA PRO A 114 15.78 7.77 21.34
C PRO A 114 16.29 6.39 20.91
N LEU A 115 16.64 6.23 19.63
CA LEU A 115 17.16 4.98 19.10
C LEU A 115 18.38 4.50 19.92
N GLY A 116 18.33 3.24 20.37
CA GLY A 116 19.40 2.62 21.17
C GLY A 116 19.48 3.06 22.63
N ARG A 117 18.51 3.84 23.12
CA ARG A 117 18.40 4.22 24.54
C ARG A 117 16.99 3.94 25.05
N ARG A 118 16.89 3.49 26.30
CA ARG A 118 15.59 3.30 26.96
C ARG A 118 14.94 4.65 27.24
N GLN A 119 13.62 4.70 27.11
CA GLN A 119 12.81 5.87 27.47
C GLN A 119 13.07 6.24 28.94
N MET A 120 13.52 7.46 29.18
CA MET A 120 13.62 8.00 30.54
C MET A 120 12.25 8.56 30.93
N VAL A 121 11.43 7.72 31.58
CA VAL A 121 10.02 8.03 31.92
C VAL A 121 9.89 9.09 33.02
N HIS A 122 10.96 9.38 33.75
CA HIS A 122 11.00 10.43 34.77
C HIS A 122 12.36 11.12 34.79
N GLU A 123 12.39 12.44 34.56
CA GLU A 123 13.56 13.30 34.75
C GLU A 123 13.80 13.60 36.25
N ALA A 124 13.53 12.64 37.13
CA ALA A 124 13.82 12.82 38.55
C ALA A 124 15.36 12.73 38.73
N PRO A 125 16.02 13.76 39.27
CA PRO A 125 17.45 13.70 39.52
C PRO A 125 17.73 12.58 40.53
N LEU A 126 18.54 11.62 40.11
CA LEU A 126 19.05 10.58 41.02
C LEU A 126 19.97 11.25 42.05
N PRO A 127 20.02 10.73 43.30
CA PRO A 127 20.97 11.21 44.29
C PRO A 127 22.42 11.05 43.78
N GLU A 128 23.29 12.02 44.07
CA GLU A 128 24.66 12.06 43.53
C GLU A 128 25.44 10.76 43.74
N LYS A 129 25.23 10.10 44.89
CA LYS A 129 25.85 8.82 45.25
C LYS A 129 25.48 7.66 44.33
N ALA A 130 24.32 7.72 43.67
CA ALA A 130 23.81 6.68 42.78
C ALA A 130 24.44 6.73 41.37
N HIS A 131 25.25 7.75 41.06
CA HIS A 131 26.01 7.83 39.81
C HIS A 131 27.34 7.06 39.88
N HIS A 132 27.81 6.68 41.07
CA HIS A 132 29.01 5.87 41.24
C HIS A 132 28.74 4.40 40.89
N GLN A 133 29.67 3.76 40.18
CA GLN A 133 29.53 2.35 39.74
C GLN A 133 29.42 1.36 40.91
N ASP A 134 29.96 1.72 42.08
CA ASP A 134 29.95 0.87 43.28
C ASP A 134 28.63 0.93 44.06
N TYR A 135 27.73 1.84 43.70
CA TYR A 135 26.45 2.00 44.38
C TYR A 135 25.48 0.89 43.99
N LYS A 136 24.97 0.17 45.00
CA LYS A 136 23.94 -0.87 44.83
C LYS A 136 22.58 -0.34 45.26
N PHE A 137 21.58 -0.50 44.40
CA PHE A 137 20.20 -0.18 44.74
C PHE A 137 19.60 -1.29 45.61
N GLY A 138 18.97 -0.92 46.73
CA GLY A 138 18.32 -1.85 47.66
C GLY A 138 18.53 -1.46 49.12
N ILE A 139 17.72 -2.03 50.01
CA ILE A 139 17.90 -1.86 51.46
C ILE A 139 18.86 -2.96 51.93
N SER A 140 20.01 -2.58 52.47
CA SER A 140 20.91 -3.54 53.12
C SER A 140 20.35 -3.92 54.48
N THR A 141 19.85 -5.13 54.64
CA THR A 141 19.49 -5.67 55.95
C THR A 141 20.77 -5.95 56.73
N ALA A 142 20.87 -5.43 57.95
CA ALA A 142 21.87 -5.91 58.90
C ALA A 142 21.57 -7.39 59.22
N VAL A 143 22.60 -8.23 59.26
CA VAL A 143 22.46 -9.65 59.60
C VAL A 143 21.91 -9.73 61.03
N SER A 144 20.78 -10.43 61.22
CA SER A 144 20.19 -10.61 62.55
C SER A 144 21.12 -11.40 63.48
N GLU A 145 20.88 -11.33 64.78
CA GLU A 145 21.59 -12.15 65.75
C GLU A 145 21.54 -13.64 65.37
N PRO A 146 22.65 -14.38 65.54
CA PRO A 146 22.70 -15.79 65.18
C PRO A 146 21.74 -16.58 66.07
N VAL A 147 20.86 -17.35 65.43
CA VAL A 147 19.84 -18.22 66.07
C VAL A 147 20.45 -19.13 67.16
N LYS A 148 21.73 -19.48 67.02
CA LYS A 148 22.46 -20.28 68.01
C LYS A 148 22.51 -19.63 69.39
N ASN A 149 22.69 -18.31 69.48
CA ASN A 149 22.77 -17.60 70.76
C ASN A 149 21.39 -17.47 71.40
N LEU A 150 20.32 -17.46 70.59
CA LEU A 150 18.94 -17.48 71.08
C LEU A 150 18.54 -18.87 71.60
N LEU A 151 18.90 -19.93 70.89
CA LEU A 151 18.61 -21.32 71.27
C LEU A 151 19.40 -21.77 72.51
N TYR A 152 20.63 -21.30 72.64
CA TYR A 152 21.54 -21.67 73.72
C TYR A 152 22.09 -20.39 74.35
N PRO A 153 21.37 -19.79 75.33
CA PRO A 153 21.84 -18.60 76.00
C PRO A 153 23.02 -18.95 76.92
N VAL A 154 24.23 -18.93 76.36
CA VAL A 154 25.48 -19.21 77.09
C VAL A 154 25.80 -18.07 78.07
N ASP A 155 25.34 -16.85 77.76
CA ASP A 155 25.58 -15.64 78.57
C ASP A 155 24.46 -15.34 79.58
N ALA A 156 23.36 -16.09 79.57
CA ALA A 156 22.44 -16.07 80.70
C ALA A 156 23.13 -16.83 81.84
N PRO A 157 23.23 -16.26 83.07
CA PRO A 157 23.84 -16.94 84.19
C PRO A 157 23.13 -18.28 84.35
N HIS A 158 23.80 -19.33 83.85
CA HIS A 158 23.39 -20.68 84.09
C HIS A 158 23.28 -20.82 85.59
N HIS A 159 22.37 -21.68 86.01
CA HIS A 159 22.17 -22.24 87.34
C HIS A 159 23.40 -22.30 88.28
N MET A 160 24.63 -22.25 87.76
CA MET A 160 25.93 -22.16 88.44
C MET A 160 26.15 -20.95 89.35
N GLU A 161 25.67 -19.73 89.06
CA GLU A 161 25.85 -18.58 89.98
C GLU A 161 24.91 -18.62 91.19
N MET A 162 23.85 -19.45 91.13
CA MET A 162 23.00 -19.78 92.26
C MET A 162 23.51 -20.99 93.07
N LEU A 163 24.54 -21.68 92.59
CA LEU A 163 25.18 -22.82 93.27
C LEU A 163 26.25 -22.40 94.29
N THR A 164 26.62 -21.12 94.38
CA THR A 164 27.63 -20.70 95.37
C THR A 164 27.07 -20.71 96.80
N ASP A 165 25.74 -20.65 96.96
CA ASP A 165 25.03 -20.79 98.24
C ASP A 165 24.01 -21.95 98.16
N GLU A 166 24.49 -23.19 98.33
CA GLU A 166 23.68 -24.44 98.39
C GLU A 166 22.43 -24.30 99.30
N ASP A 167 22.56 -23.55 100.40
CA ASP A 167 21.49 -23.38 101.39
C ASP A 167 20.33 -22.54 100.86
N LYS A 168 20.60 -21.52 100.03
CA LYS A 168 19.55 -20.69 99.42
C LYS A 168 18.74 -21.47 98.39
N MET A 169 19.36 -22.41 97.69
CA MET A 169 18.67 -23.26 96.71
C MET A 169 17.70 -24.23 97.37
N ARG A 170 18.10 -24.84 98.48
CA ARG A 170 17.22 -25.73 99.25
C ARG A 170 16.03 -24.97 99.82
N GLU A 171 16.24 -23.76 100.36
CA GLU A 171 15.16 -22.93 100.89
C GLU A 171 14.17 -22.49 99.79
N VAL A 172 14.69 -22.05 98.63
CA VAL A 172 13.83 -21.71 97.48
C VAL A 172 13.06 -22.93 97.00
N GLN A 173 13.68 -24.10 96.91
CA GLN A 173 13.01 -25.34 96.51
C GLN A 173 11.92 -25.77 97.49
N GLU A 174 12.16 -25.72 98.81
CA GLU A 174 11.13 -26.02 99.81
C GLU A 174 9.96 -25.03 99.75
N ARG A 175 10.24 -23.75 99.51
CA ARG A 175 9.22 -22.72 99.28
C ARG A 175 8.38 -23.02 98.04
N TYR A 176 9.00 -23.43 96.94
CA TYR A 176 8.32 -23.81 95.69
C TYR A 176 7.51 -25.11 95.84
N LYS A 177 7.99 -26.09 96.62
CA LYS A 177 7.24 -27.30 96.97
C LYS A 177 5.94 -26.94 97.71
N ARG A 178 6.01 -26.04 98.70
CA ARG A 178 4.84 -25.61 99.49
C ARG A 178 3.86 -24.73 98.70
N THR A 179 4.36 -23.80 97.89
CA THR A 179 3.53 -22.78 97.22
C THR A 179 3.00 -23.23 95.86
N HIS A 180 3.83 -23.90 95.06
CA HIS A 180 3.54 -24.24 93.67
C HIS A 180 3.42 -25.75 93.43
N GLN A 181 3.50 -26.57 94.48
CA GLN A 181 3.46 -28.03 94.38
C GLN A 181 4.53 -28.57 93.41
N SER A 182 5.67 -27.87 93.31
CA SER A 182 6.77 -28.22 92.42
C SER A 182 7.73 -29.17 93.14
N TYR A 183 7.48 -30.47 92.99
CA TYR A 183 8.27 -31.53 93.60
C TYR A 183 9.36 -32.04 92.65
N GLY A 184 10.43 -32.60 93.21
CA GLY A 184 11.42 -33.31 92.41
C GLY A 184 10.81 -34.53 91.72
N VAL A 185 11.37 -34.92 90.58
CA VAL A 185 10.98 -36.18 89.92
C VAL A 185 11.23 -37.37 90.86
N GLY A 186 10.16 -38.12 91.15
CA GLY A 186 10.18 -39.28 92.06
C GLY A 186 9.99 -38.95 93.55
N GLU A 187 9.83 -37.68 93.91
CA GLU A 187 9.60 -37.27 95.29
C GLU A 187 8.12 -37.43 95.68
N GLN A 188 7.84 -38.12 96.79
CA GLN A 188 6.49 -38.23 97.32
C GLN A 188 6.11 -36.97 98.11
N VAL A 189 4.85 -36.57 98.01
CA VAL A 189 4.31 -35.43 98.76
C VAL A 189 4.35 -35.74 100.26
N LYS A 190 5.23 -35.06 100.97
CA LYS A 190 5.27 -35.09 102.44
C LYS A 190 4.12 -34.24 102.98
N ARG A 191 3.16 -34.87 103.65
CA ARG A 191 1.93 -34.23 104.17
C ARG A 191 2.02 -33.84 105.65
N ASP A 192 3.21 -33.91 106.24
CA ASP A 192 3.50 -33.58 107.64
C ASP A 192 2.50 -34.20 108.65
N TYR A 193 2.06 -35.44 108.40
CA TYR A 193 1.23 -36.16 109.35
C TYR A 193 2.03 -36.53 110.61
N HIS A 194 1.43 -36.33 111.78
CA HIS A 194 1.95 -36.82 113.06
C HIS A 194 1.68 -38.33 113.20
N TRP A 195 2.39 -39.15 112.44
CA TRP A 195 2.21 -40.61 112.42
C TRP A 195 2.42 -41.28 113.79
N GLN A 196 3.20 -40.64 114.68
CA GLN A 196 3.44 -41.06 116.07
C GLN A 196 2.15 -41.12 116.91
N GLU A 197 1.09 -40.39 116.51
CA GLU A 197 -0.18 -40.32 117.22
C GLU A 197 -1.22 -41.33 116.67
N THR A 198 -0.87 -42.15 115.67
CA THR A 198 -1.79 -43.10 115.01
C THR A 198 -1.41 -44.58 115.26
N PRO A 199 -2.35 -45.54 115.20
CA PRO A 199 -2.09 -46.98 115.42
C PRO A 199 -1.15 -47.63 114.39
N VAL A 200 -0.86 -46.91 113.32
CA VAL A 200 -0.03 -47.34 112.20
C VAL A 200 1.46 -47.25 112.56
N GLN A 201 1.85 -46.28 113.42
CA GLN A 201 3.20 -45.91 113.89
C GLN A 201 4.29 -45.74 112.81
N ASP A 202 4.49 -46.73 111.92
CA ASP A 202 5.33 -46.67 110.72
C ASP A 202 4.51 -46.99 109.45
N PRO A 203 4.24 -45.98 108.58
CA PRO A 203 3.47 -46.13 107.35
C PRO A 203 4.08 -47.08 106.31
N SER A 204 5.37 -47.39 106.41
CA SER A 204 6.05 -48.24 105.43
C SER A 204 5.73 -49.73 105.59
N THR A 205 5.32 -50.14 106.79
CA THR A 205 5.12 -51.56 107.15
C THR A 205 3.67 -52.01 107.29
N PHE A 206 2.69 -51.09 107.35
CA PHE A 206 1.29 -51.42 107.60
C PHE A 206 0.47 -51.64 106.31
N VAL A 207 -0.33 -52.72 106.22
CA VAL A 207 -1.22 -52.99 105.08
C VAL A 207 -2.60 -52.38 105.32
N PHE A 208 -2.92 -51.34 104.55
CA PHE A 208 -4.18 -50.61 104.65
C PHE A 208 -5.33 -51.31 103.89
N GLY A 209 -6.53 -51.37 104.48
CA GLY A 209 -7.78 -51.81 103.81
C GLY A 209 -8.57 -52.92 104.54
N ILE A 210 -9.85 -53.11 104.17
CA ILE A 210 -10.75 -54.15 104.72
C ILE A 210 -10.68 -55.41 103.84
N LYS A 211 -10.62 -56.60 104.45
CA LYS A 211 -10.49 -57.89 103.75
C LYS A 211 -11.87 -58.52 103.45
N MET A 212 -12.17 -58.86 102.18
CA MET A 212 -13.38 -59.62 101.77
C MET A 212 -13.01 -60.88 100.94
N THR A 213 -13.80 -61.95 101.03
CA THR A 213 -13.59 -63.24 100.34
C THR A 213 -14.74 -63.54 99.36
N SER A 214 -14.45 -63.96 98.11
CA SER A 214 -15.44 -64.15 97.02
C SER A 214 -15.46 -65.57 96.43
N ASN A 215 -16.64 -66.20 96.34
CA ASN A 215 -16.86 -67.45 95.58
C ASN A 215 -17.53 -67.14 94.22
N GLY A 216 -17.02 -67.71 93.13
CA GLY A 216 -17.29 -67.27 91.75
C GLY A 216 -18.60 -67.77 91.10
N VAL A 217 -19.37 -66.82 90.53
CA VAL A 217 -20.63 -67.00 89.77
C VAL A 217 -20.49 -66.41 88.34
N VAL A 218 -19.25 -66.26 87.86
CA VAL A 218 -18.94 -65.39 86.71
C VAL A 218 -19.32 -66.01 85.36
N SER A 219 -19.36 -67.34 85.25
CA SER A 219 -19.58 -68.05 83.98
C SER A 219 -20.95 -67.80 83.37
N ASP A 220 -21.99 -67.67 84.20
CA ASP A 220 -23.38 -67.61 83.72
C ASP A 220 -23.74 -66.21 83.20
N CYS A 221 -23.02 -65.18 83.66
CA CYS A 221 -23.12 -63.82 83.11
C CYS A 221 -22.37 -63.64 81.78
N LEU A 222 -21.47 -64.56 81.42
CA LEU A 222 -20.59 -64.42 80.25
C LEU A 222 -21.18 -65.00 78.96
N LYS A 223 -22.18 -65.89 79.03
CA LYS A 223 -22.73 -66.59 77.85
C LYS A 223 -24.28 -66.55 77.84
N PRO A 224 -24.90 -65.51 77.25
CA PRO A 224 -26.35 -65.34 77.28
C PRO A 224 -27.15 -66.29 76.36
N ASN A 225 -26.51 -67.11 75.52
CA ASN A 225 -27.19 -68.09 74.66
C ASN A 225 -26.84 -69.53 75.07
N PRO A 226 -27.46 -70.08 76.12
CA PRO A 226 -27.44 -71.52 76.36
C PRO A 226 -28.36 -72.23 75.36
N THR A 227 -27.87 -73.30 74.74
CA THR A 227 -28.58 -74.18 73.79
C THR A 227 -29.78 -74.94 74.39
N ASP A 228 -30.19 -74.63 75.62
CA ASP A 228 -31.34 -75.24 76.28
C ASP A 228 -32.61 -74.43 76.06
N LYS A 229 -33.58 -75.07 75.40
CA LYS A 229 -34.89 -74.58 74.97
C LYS A 229 -35.86 -74.17 76.11
N GLN A 230 -35.37 -73.76 77.27
CA GLN A 230 -36.19 -73.44 78.45
C GLN A 230 -36.11 -71.99 78.93
N SER A 231 -35.19 -71.17 78.40
CA SER A 231 -35.28 -69.72 78.57
C SER A 231 -36.17 -69.15 77.46
N GLY A 232 -37.36 -68.68 77.81
CA GLY A 232 -38.33 -68.01 76.91
C GLY A 232 -37.86 -66.69 76.29
N PHE A 233 -36.56 -66.47 76.17
CA PHE A 233 -35.99 -65.45 75.30
C PHE A 233 -36.04 -65.98 73.87
N ASN A 234 -37.18 -65.66 73.25
CA ASN A 234 -37.57 -66.01 71.90
C ASN A 234 -36.39 -66.07 70.93
N GLU A 235 -36.22 -67.22 70.27
CA GLU A 235 -35.69 -67.28 68.92
C GLU A 235 -36.25 -66.09 68.15
N GLU A 236 -35.36 -65.23 67.62
CA GLU A 236 -35.72 -63.93 67.05
C GLU A 236 -36.99 -64.05 66.20
N LYS A 237 -38.09 -63.44 66.67
CA LYS A 237 -39.36 -63.49 65.95
C LYS A 237 -39.13 -62.88 64.57
N ASN A 238 -39.11 -63.73 63.55
CA ASN A 238 -38.72 -63.42 62.18
C ASN A 238 -39.70 -62.49 61.43
N ILE A 239 -40.67 -61.92 62.15
CA ILE A 239 -41.71 -61.05 61.62
C ILE A 239 -41.66 -59.75 62.41
N VAL A 240 -41.19 -58.70 61.75
CA VAL A 240 -41.09 -57.33 62.27
C VAL A 240 -42.03 -56.45 61.44
N SER A 241 -42.56 -55.38 62.02
CA SER A 241 -43.40 -54.45 61.27
C SER A 241 -42.62 -53.76 60.15
N MET A 242 -43.27 -53.51 59.01
CA MET A 242 -42.63 -52.83 57.86
C MET A 242 -42.03 -51.46 58.23
N ILE A 243 -42.67 -50.73 59.14
CA ILE A 243 -42.18 -49.43 59.63
C ILE A 243 -40.86 -49.62 60.40
N GLN A 244 -40.80 -50.59 61.30
CA GLN A 244 -39.59 -50.89 62.07
C GLN A 244 -38.46 -51.39 61.17
N GLN A 245 -38.76 -52.20 60.14
CA GLN A 245 -37.76 -52.68 59.19
C GLN A 245 -37.21 -51.55 58.31
N ARG A 246 -38.07 -50.63 57.83
CA ARG A 246 -37.64 -49.41 57.12
C ARG A 246 -36.79 -48.52 58.01
N HIS A 247 -37.20 -48.29 59.27
CA HIS A 247 -36.41 -47.53 60.23
C HIS A 247 -35.04 -48.16 60.46
N ASN A 248 -34.97 -49.48 60.67
CA ASN A 248 -33.72 -50.21 60.83
C ASN A 248 -32.82 -50.13 59.58
N HIS A 249 -33.39 -50.16 58.38
CA HIS A 249 -32.65 -50.07 57.11
C HIS A 249 -31.91 -48.75 56.96
N PHE A 250 -32.49 -47.63 57.41
CA PHE A 250 -31.84 -46.30 57.38
C PHE A 250 -31.00 -46.00 58.64
N ALA A 251 -31.41 -46.52 59.80
CA ALA A 251 -30.76 -46.22 61.07
C ALA A 251 -29.48 -47.03 61.31
N LYS A 252 -29.44 -48.30 60.88
CA LYS A 252 -28.28 -49.18 61.05
C LYS A 252 -27.29 -48.99 59.91
N ASP A 253 -26.00 -49.00 60.24
CA ASP A 253 -24.92 -48.96 59.27
C ASP A 253 -24.45 -50.39 58.95
N PRO A 254 -24.75 -50.94 57.76
CA PRO A 254 -24.35 -52.29 57.39
C PRO A 254 -22.85 -52.37 57.09
N LEU A 255 -22.19 -53.41 57.59
CA LEU A 255 -20.77 -53.62 57.29
C LEU A 255 -20.57 -53.93 55.80
N GLY A 256 -19.65 -53.21 55.14
CA GLY A 256 -19.28 -53.44 53.74
C GLY A 256 -20.24 -52.86 52.70
N ARG A 257 -21.27 -52.10 53.11
CA ARG A 257 -22.13 -51.32 52.21
C ARG A 257 -22.17 -49.87 52.67
N THR A 258 -22.44 -48.95 51.76
CA THR A 258 -22.67 -47.55 52.13
C THR A 258 -24.05 -47.41 52.77
N LYS A 259 -24.14 -46.58 53.82
CA LYS A 259 -25.40 -46.24 54.47
C LYS A 259 -26.41 -45.69 53.46
N PRO A 260 -27.63 -46.27 53.36
CA PRO A 260 -28.64 -45.76 52.45
C PRO A 260 -29.18 -44.43 52.99
N HIS A 261 -29.18 -43.39 52.17
CA HIS A 261 -29.54 -42.03 52.61
C HIS A 261 -30.82 -41.46 51.99
N ASP A 262 -31.42 -42.06 50.96
CA ASP A 262 -32.67 -41.60 50.33
C ASP A 262 -33.35 -42.74 49.53
N LEU A 263 -34.42 -42.44 48.81
CA LEU A 263 -35.01 -43.35 47.82
C LEU A 263 -34.04 -43.59 46.64
N PRO A 264 -33.97 -44.80 46.07
CA PRO A 264 -33.13 -45.09 44.91
C PRO A 264 -33.56 -44.21 43.71
N LEU A 265 -32.60 -43.55 43.07
CA LEU A 265 -32.80 -42.93 41.76
C LEU A 265 -32.81 -44.05 40.70
N GLU A 266 -33.82 -44.06 39.84
CA GLU A 266 -33.93 -45.00 38.71
C GLU A 266 -32.98 -44.58 37.57
N ASN A 267 -31.67 -44.69 37.80
CA ASN A 267 -30.68 -44.50 36.75
C ASN A 267 -30.32 -45.86 36.12
N PRO A 268 -30.09 -45.93 34.78
CA PRO A 268 -29.52 -47.11 34.15
C PRO A 268 -28.18 -47.50 34.79
N ASP A 269 -27.85 -48.79 34.82
CA ASP A 269 -26.60 -49.27 35.43
C ASP A 269 -25.34 -48.67 34.77
N ASP A 270 -25.41 -48.28 33.50
CA ASP A 270 -24.35 -47.59 32.73
C ASP A 270 -24.33 -46.06 32.92
N TYR A 271 -25.18 -45.51 33.79
CA TYR A 271 -25.22 -44.08 34.04
C TYR A 271 -24.01 -43.61 34.85
N VAL A 272 -23.20 -42.76 34.24
CA VAL A 272 -22.07 -42.11 34.92
C VAL A 272 -22.55 -40.83 35.58
N PHE A 273 -22.47 -40.78 36.91
CA PHE A 273 -22.74 -39.58 37.69
C PHE A 273 -21.70 -38.49 37.42
N GLY A 274 -22.15 -37.24 37.34
CA GLY A 274 -21.30 -36.07 37.15
C GLY A 274 -21.75 -35.18 35.99
N LYS A 275 -21.18 -33.99 35.90
CA LYS A 275 -21.42 -33.07 34.78
C LYS A 275 -20.38 -33.34 33.70
N ARG A 276 -20.81 -33.76 32.50
CA ARG A 276 -19.92 -33.84 31.34
C ARG A 276 -19.45 -32.44 30.95
N ASN A 277 -18.17 -32.30 30.62
CA ASN A 277 -17.70 -31.08 29.98
C ASN A 277 -18.42 -30.94 28.63
N PRO A 278 -19.00 -29.77 28.31
CA PRO A 278 -19.52 -29.55 26.98
C PRO A 278 -18.37 -29.70 25.98
N ALA A 279 -18.65 -30.27 24.81
CA ALA A 279 -17.71 -30.18 23.71
C ALA A 279 -17.53 -28.69 23.37
N ASP A 280 -16.29 -28.29 23.10
CA ASP A 280 -16.02 -26.93 22.64
C ASP A 280 -16.78 -26.70 21.32
N GLU A 281 -17.37 -25.51 21.19
CA GLU A 281 -18.18 -25.14 20.02
C GLU A 281 -17.35 -25.15 18.73
N PHE A 282 -16.05 -24.88 18.85
CA PHE A 282 -15.12 -24.82 17.74
C PHE A 282 -13.89 -25.70 18.00
N ASP A 283 -13.59 -26.55 17.02
CA ASP A 283 -12.35 -27.31 17.00
C ASP A 283 -11.16 -26.39 16.69
N ALA A 284 -9.95 -26.76 17.15
CA ALA A 284 -8.73 -25.99 16.92
C ALA A 284 -8.49 -25.72 15.42
N LYS A 285 -8.84 -26.69 14.55
CA LYS A 285 -8.77 -26.53 13.11
C LYS A 285 -9.71 -25.42 12.59
N ALA A 286 -10.93 -25.36 13.11
CA ALA A 286 -11.90 -24.32 12.74
C ALA A 286 -11.43 -22.94 13.19
N CYS A 287 -10.78 -22.83 14.35
CA CYS A 287 -10.19 -21.59 14.84
C CYS A 287 -9.02 -21.10 13.97
N ILE A 288 -8.19 -22.03 13.44
CA ILE A 288 -7.03 -21.68 12.60
C ILE A 288 -7.47 -21.25 11.20
N GLN A 289 -8.40 -22.00 10.59
CA GLN A 289 -8.79 -21.79 9.20
C GLN A 289 -9.90 -20.75 9.05
N GLY A 290 -10.65 -20.47 10.13
CA GLY A 290 -11.87 -19.68 10.08
C GLY A 290 -12.99 -20.39 9.33
N GLN A 291 -14.16 -19.76 9.32
CA GLN A 291 -15.32 -20.19 8.52
C GLN A 291 -15.62 -19.14 7.46
N TYR A 292 -14.61 -18.81 6.64
CA TYR A 292 -14.75 -17.83 5.57
C TYR A 292 -15.58 -18.40 4.42
N SER A 293 -16.51 -17.59 3.91
CA SER A 293 -17.24 -17.94 2.69
C SER A 293 -16.30 -17.97 1.47
N SER A 294 -16.71 -18.63 0.39
CA SER A 294 -15.93 -18.65 -0.85
C SER A 294 -15.64 -17.25 -1.40
N GLU A 295 -16.52 -16.28 -1.14
CA GLU A 295 -16.35 -14.88 -1.57
C GLU A 295 -15.27 -14.17 -0.76
N GLU A 296 -15.18 -14.41 0.55
CA GLU A 296 -14.17 -13.83 1.44
C GLU A 296 -12.76 -14.43 1.22
N GLN A 297 -12.70 -15.65 0.67
CA GLN A 297 -11.43 -16.29 0.30
C GLN A 297 -10.86 -15.75 -1.01
N LEU A 298 -11.65 -15.03 -1.81
CA LEU A 298 -11.16 -14.42 -3.05
C LEU A 298 -10.19 -13.27 -2.72
N PRO A 299 -9.16 -13.06 -3.56
CA PRO A 299 -8.27 -11.92 -3.41
C PRO A 299 -9.03 -10.60 -3.61
N ASP A 300 -8.53 -9.53 -2.99
CA ASP A 300 -9.13 -8.21 -3.12
C ASP A 300 -9.22 -7.77 -4.60
N PRO A 301 -10.33 -7.12 -5.01
CA PRO A 301 -10.60 -6.83 -6.41
C PRO A 301 -9.73 -5.72 -7.01
N ASP A 302 -8.98 -4.96 -6.20
CA ASP A 302 -8.04 -3.93 -6.63
C ASP A 302 -6.61 -4.45 -6.81
N LEU A 303 -6.35 -5.74 -6.61
CA LEU A 303 -5.06 -6.34 -6.96
C LEU A 303 -4.77 -6.16 -8.45
N GLY A 304 -3.68 -5.45 -8.75
CA GLY A 304 -3.17 -5.25 -10.10
C GLY A 304 -3.97 -4.28 -10.98
N LYS A 305 -5.01 -3.62 -10.45
CA LYS A 305 -5.80 -2.63 -11.20
C LYS A 305 -6.44 -1.58 -10.31
N SER A 306 -6.47 -0.34 -10.77
CA SER A 306 -7.19 0.74 -10.12
C SER A 306 -8.71 0.60 -10.30
N LEU A 307 -9.44 0.45 -9.20
CA LEU A 307 -10.92 0.54 -9.17
C LEU A 307 -11.44 1.97 -8.96
N ARG A 308 -10.55 2.92 -8.69
CA ARG A 308 -10.88 4.33 -8.46
C ARG A 308 -11.55 4.93 -9.70
N PRO A 309 -12.78 5.48 -9.60
CA PRO A 309 -13.42 6.19 -10.70
C PRO A 309 -12.49 7.26 -11.29
N GLY A 310 -12.40 7.31 -12.62
CA GLY A 310 -11.48 8.19 -13.35
C GLY A 310 -10.09 7.62 -13.64
N PHE A 311 -9.67 6.58 -12.91
CA PHE A 311 -8.38 5.90 -13.13
C PHE A 311 -8.57 4.43 -13.52
N ARG A 312 -9.79 3.98 -13.81
CA ARG A 312 -10.07 2.59 -14.18
C ARG A 312 -9.49 2.29 -15.55
N ASN A 313 -8.76 1.19 -15.66
CA ASN A 313 -8.29 0.67 -16.94
C ASN A 313 -9.38 -0.19 -17.61
N GLN A 314 -10.51 0.44 -17.92
CA GLN A 314 -11.65 -0.20 -18.59
C GLN A 314 -12.00 0.60 -19.85
N PRO A 315 -11.45 0.23 -21.02
CA PRO A 315 -11.84 0.86 -22.28
C PRO A 315 -13.26 0.44 -22.67
N HIS A 316 -14.04 1.36 -23.26
CA HIS A 316 -15.36 1.04 -23.83
C HIS A 316 -15.23 0.20 -25.11
N ASP A 317 -14.23 0.49 -25.93
CA ASP A 317 -13.91 -0.27 -27.15
C ASP A 317 -12.45 -0.78 -27.04
N PRO A 318 -12.21 -2.11 -27.07
CA PRO A 318 -10.88 -2.68 -27.00
C PRO A 318 -9.96 -2.28 -28.16
N LYS A 319 -10.53 -1.92 -29.32
CA LYS A 319 -9.74 -1.52 -30.51
C LYS A 319 -9.46 -0.03 -30.57
N HIS A 320 -10.09 0.77 -29.70
CA HIS A 320 -9.89 2.20 -29.68
C HIS A 320 -8.51 2.55 -29.10
N VAL A 321 -7.73 3.28 -29.89
CA VAL A 321 -6.45 3.82 -29.45
C VAL A 321 -6.69 5.18 -28.81
N PHE A 322 -6.32 5.31 -27.53
CA PHE A 322 -6.42 6.59 -26.82
C PHE A 322 -5.35 7.57 -27.32
N GLY A 323 -5.79 8.77 -27.71
CA GLY A 323 -4.92 9.84 -28.17
C GLY A 323 -5.55 10.65 -29.31
N THR A 324 -4.80 11.60 -29.84
CA THR A 324 -5.15 12.36 -31.05
C THR A 324 -4.27 11.90 -32.21
N PRO A 325 -4.83 11.40 -33.32
CA PRO A 325 -4.05 10.99 -34.48
C PRO A 325 -3.40 12.20 -35.16
N THR A 326 -2.26 11.98 -35.82
CA THR A 326 -1.57 13.03 -36.58
C THR A 326 -2.39 13.49 -37.79
N ILE A 327 -3.03 12.53 -38.47
CA ILE A 327 -4.00 12.81 -39.54
C ILE A 327 -5.38 12.76 -38.91
N ARG A 328 -6.07 13.89 -38.94
CA ARG A 328 -7.34 14.12 -38.25
C ARG A 328 -8.56 13.71 -39.07
N SER A 329 -8.53 12.50 -39.61
CA SER A 329 -9.71 11.85 -40.20
C SER A 329 -10.77 11.51 -39.14
N ASP A 330 -10.44 11.68 -37.85
CA ASP A 330 -11.32 11.48 -36.71
C ASP A 330 -12.46 12.54 -36.64
N ILE A 331 -12.25 13.72 -37.23
CA ILE A 331 -13.20 14.84 -37.21
C ILE A 331 -13.64 15.28 -38.60
N PRO A 332 -14.84 15.87 -38.73
CA PRO A 332 -15.28 16.42 -40.00
C PRO A 332 -14.40 17.59 -40.44
N ARG A 333 -14.10 17.61 -41.75
CA ARG A 333 -13.35 18.68 -42.39
C ARG A 333 -14.08 20.02 -42.27
N PRO A 334 -13.39 21.14 -41.98
CA PRO A 334 -13.99 22.47 -42.02
C PRO A 334 -14.53 22.80 -43.42
N LYS A 335 -15.78 23.26 -43.52
CA LYS A 335 -16.36 23.70 -44.81
C LYS A 335 -15.61 24.87 -45.44
N LYS A 336 -14.98 25.70 -44.60
CA LYS A 336 -14.14 26.83 -44.99
C LYS A 336 -12.83 26.68 -44.23
N PRO A 337 -11.77 26.13 -44.86
CA PRO A 337 -10.49 25.97 -44.19
C PRO A 337 -9.92 27.35 -43.80
N SER A 338 -9.32 27.43 -42.61
CA SER A 338 -8.59 28.63 -42.21
C SER A 338 -7.24 28.68 -42.94
N ILE A 339 -6.75 29.88 -43.25
CA ILE A 339 -5.40 30.06 -43.82
C ILE A 339 -4.30 29.70 -42.82
N THR A 340 -4.63 29.69 -41.52
CA THR A 340 -3.72 29.34 -40.43
C THR A 340 -3.95 27.93 -39.91
N ASP A 341 -4.75 27.11 -40.61
CA ASP A 341 -4.95 25.73 -40.24
C ASP A 341 -3.67 24.94 -40.51
N ALA A 342 -3.19 24.22 -39.50
CA ALA A 342 -1.98 23.42 -39.56
C ALA A 342 -2.27 21.91 -39.44
N GLN A 343 -3.55 21.53 -39.36
CA GLN A 343 -3.97 20.14 -39.22
C GLN A 343 -4.32 19.55 -40.59
N ASN A 344 -3.80 18.35 -40.86
CA ASN A 344 -4.18 17.56 -42.02
C ASN A 344 -5.42 16.71 -41.68
N TYR A 345 -6.46 16.79 -42.52
CA TYR A 345 -7.75 16.09 -42.33
C TYR A 345 -7.88 14.79 -43.16
N GLY A 346 -6.79 14.34 -43.78
CA GLY A 346 -6.73 13.13 -44.62
C GLY A 346 -7.00 13.38 -46.10
N ASN A 347 -7.04 14.63 -46.53
CA ASN A 347 -7.35 15.05 -47.91
C ASN A 347 -6.20 15.75 -48.63
N GLU A 348 -5.06 15.88 -47.97
CA GLU A 348 -3.88 16.46 -48.57
C GLU A 348 -3.26 15.43 -49.53
N PRO A 349 -2.86 15.86 -50.75
CA PRO A 349 -2.18 14.97 -51.68
C PRO A 349 -0.80 14.58 -51.14
N ASP A 350 -0.32 13.42 -51.57
CA ASP A 350 1.06 13.01 -51.30
C ASP A 350 2.07 14.02 -51.90
N ALA A 351 3.28 14.04 -51.36
CA ALA A 351 4.36 14.90 -51.83
C ALA A 351 4.63 14.70 -53.33
N MET A 352 4.55 13.46 -53.83
CA MET A 352 4.74 13.19 -55.26
C MET A 352 3.63 13.81 -56.12
N ALA A 353 2.37 13.70 -55.70
CA ALA A 353 1.24 14.29 -56.41
C ALA A 353 1.30 15.83 -56.40
N SER A 354 1.84 16.42 -55.33
CA SER A 354 2.09 17.86 -55.25
C SER A 354 3.20 18.32 -56.23
N ILE A 355 4.27 17.54 -56.37
CA ILE A 355 5.37 17.84 -57.31
C ILE A 355 4.94 17.60 -58.77
N ARG A 356 4.06 16.61 -59.00
CA ARG A 356 3.56 16.21 -60.31
C ARG A 356 2.03 16.29 -60.33
N PRO A 357 1.47 17.51 -60.37
CA PRO A 357 0.02 17.68 -60.33
C PRO A 357 -0.64 17.04 -61.54
N SER A 358 -1.87 16.55 -61.35
CA SER A 358 -2.66 16.01 -62.45
C SER A 358 -2.94 17.09 -63.50
N LYS A 359 -3.16 16.67 -64.75
CA LYS A 359 -3.51 17.59 -65.85
C LYS A 359 -4.81 18.37 -65.60
N TYR A 360 -5.62 17.95 -64.62
CA TYR A 360 -6.89 18.57 -64.26
C TYR A 360 -6.74 19.62 -63.16
N SER A 361 -5.60 19.66 -62.47
CA SER A 361 -5.30 20.66 -61.44
C SER A 361 -5.33 22.09 -62.01
N THR A 362 -4.94 22.28 -63.27
CA THR A 362 -5.02 23.59 -63.97
C THR A 362 -6.46 24.05 -64.19
N LEU A 363 -7.42 23.13 -64.19
CA LEU A 363 -8.85 23.41 -64.30
C LEU A 363 -9.52 23.58 -62.92
N GLY A 364 -8.75 23.48 -61.84
CA GLY A 364 -9.23 23.57 -60.47
C GLY A 364 -9.85 22.29 -59.91
N VAL A 365 -9.71 21.16 -60.62
CA VAL A 365 -10.15 19.84 -60.13
C VAL A 365 -9.02 19.23 -59.30
N GLN A 366 -9.31 18.87 -58.05
CA GLN A 366 -8.36 18.25 -57.13
C GLN A 366 -8.41 16.72 -57.23
N ASP A 367 -7.38 16.05 -56.72
CA ASP A 367 -7.33 14.59 -56.75
C ASP A 367 -8.42 13.95 -55.86
N ASP A 368 -8.77 14.60 -54.74
CA ASP A 368 -9.86 14.20 -53.83
C ASP A 368 -11.24 14.20 -54.53
N ASP A 369 -11.44 15.04 -55.56
CA ASP A 369 -12.70 15.10 -56.32
C ASP A 369 -12.94 13.81 -57.12
N PHE A 370 -11.87 13.14 -57.58
CA PHE A 370 -11.97 11.87 -58.31
C PHE A 370 -12.30 10.69 -57.39
N ASP A 371 -11.92 10.78 -56.12
CA ASP A 371 -12.18 9.79 -55.07
C ASP A 371 -13.49 10.05 -54.33
N SER A 372 -14.24 11.08 -54.72
CA SER A 372 -15.54 11.38 -54.12
C SER A 372 -16.57 10.30 -54.47
N LEU A 373 -17.29 9.81 -53.46
CA LEU A 373 -18.36 8.83 -53.65
C LEU A 373 -19.57 9.52 -54.29
N MET A 374 -19.96 9.04 -55.47
CA MET A 374 -21.09 9.54 -56.24
C MET A 374 -22.14 8.44 -56.42
N THR A 375 -23.39 8.87 -56.58
CA THR A 375 -24.51 7.96 -56.86
C THR A 375 -24.50 7.51 -58.32
N PHE A 376 -25.19 6.40 -58.60
CA PHE A 376 -25.36 5.87 -59.96
C PHE A 376 -25.83 6.94 -60.96
N ASN A 377 -26.85 7.73 -60.59
CA ASN A 377 -27.41 8.75 -61.48
C ASN A 377 -26.43 9.90 -61.74
N GLU A 378 -25.70 10.36 -60.71
CA GLU A 378 -24.71 11.44 -60.87
C GLU A 378 -23.56 11.01 -61.78
N LEU A 379 -23.06 9.79 -61.62
CA LEU A 379 -22.01 9.24 -62.48
C LEU A 379 -22.50 9.01 -63.90
N LYS A 380 -23.75 8.56 -64.07
CA LYS A 380 -24.37 8.36 -65.37
C LYS A 380 -24.45 9.69 -66.12
N ASP A 381 -24.99 10.73 -65.49
CA ASP A 381 -25.12 12.06 -66.07
C ASP A 381 -23.75 12.63 -66.46
N LEU A 382 -22.73 12.42 -65.61
CA LEU A 382 -21.35 12.83 -65.90
C LEU A 382 -20.77 12.08 -67.11
N CYS A 383 -20.96 10.76 -67.21
CA CYS A 383 -20.46 9.95 -68.32
C CYS A 383 -21.14 10.29 -69.65
N LEU A 384 -22.46 10.54 -69.63
CA LEU A 384 -23.22 10.98 -70.79
C LEU A 384 -22.78 12.38 -71.24
N ALA A 385 -22.63 13.32 -70.32
CA ALA A 385 -22.14 14.68 -70.63
C ALA A 385 -20.71 14.67 -71.20
N ALA A 386 -19.88 13.71 -70.76
CA ALA A 386 -18.52 13.53 -71.26
C ALA A 386 -18.43 12.73 -72.58
N ASN A 387 -19.56 12.24 -73.12
CA ASN A 387 -19.62 11.33 -74.26
C ASN A 387 -18.72 10.07 -74.09
N LEU A 388 -18.67 9.52 -72.87
CA LEU A 388 -17.89 8.32 -72.55
C LEU A 388 -18.66 7.02 -72.79
N VAL A 389 -19.98 7.07 -72.70
CA VAL A 389 -20.90 5.93 -72.87
C VAL A 389 -22.01 6.32 -73.82
N SER A 390 -22.47 5.39 -74.66
CA SER A 390 -23.50 5.65 -75.66
C SER A 390 -24.91 5.36 -75.14
N ASP A 391 -25.07 4.28 -74.37
CA ASP A 391 -26.36 3.78 -73.90
C ASP A 391 -26.38 3.53 -72.38
N ASP A 392 -27.58 3.62 -71.79
CA ASP A 392 -27.80 3.41 -70.36
C ASP A 392 -27.43 2.00 -69.89
N GLU A 393 -27.65 0.99 -70.74
CA GLU A 393 -27.31 -0.41 -70.47
C GLU A 393 -25.80 -0.59 -70.37
N GLU A 394 -25.03 0.00 -71.28
CA GLU A 394 -23.57 -0.06 -71.26
C GLU A 394 -23.01 0.60 -69.99
N PHE A 395 -23.60 1.70 -69.53
CA PHE A 395 -23.19 2.33 -68.26
C PHE A 395 -23.49 1.44 -67.06
N SER A 396 -24.66 0.80 -67.04
CA SER A 396 -25.05 -0.11 -65.96
C SER A 396 -24.06 -1.26 -65.81
N ASP A 397 -23.66 -1.89 -66.92
CA ASP A 397 -22.71 -3.00 -66.91
C ASP A 397 -21.33 -2.56 -66.41
N ILE A 398 -20.84 -1.41 -66.87
CA ILE A 398 -19.54 -0.86 -66.45
C ILE A 398 -19.56 -0.51 -64.96
N PHE A 399 -20.66 0.06 -64.48
CA PHE A 399 -20.82 0.43 -63.08
C PHE A 399 -20.86 -0.82 -62.19
N GLU A 400 -21.61 -1.86 -62.56
CA GLU A 400 -21.65 -3.11 -61.80
C GLU A 400 -20.30 -3.81 -61.78
N TYR A 401 -19.61 -3.86 -62.92
CA TYR A 401 -18.25 -4.38 -63.00
C TYR A 401 -17.27 -3.59 -62.10
N ALA A 402 -17.36 -2.26 -62.10
CA ALA A 402 -16.52 -1.42 -61.24
C ALA A 402 -16.78 -1.69 -59.75
N VAL A 403 -18.06 -1.80 -59.35
CA VAL A 403 -18.44 -2.05 -57.95
C VAL A 403 -18.02 -3.43 -57.49
N GLU A 404 -18.15 -4.45 -58.34
CA GLU A 404 -17.76 -5.82 -58.00
C GLU A 404 -16.24 -5.95 -57.92
N LYS A 405 -15.53 -5.49 -58.96
CA LYS A 405 -14.08 -5.63 -59.07
C LYS A 405 -13.32 -4.82 -58.02
N PHE A 406 -13.73 -3.57 -57.79
CA PHE A 406 -13.09 -2.66 -56.85
C PHE A 406 -13.81 -2.60 -55.50
N SER A 407 -14.51 -3.68 -55.12
CA SER A 407 -15.26 -3.77 -53.86
C SER A 407 -14.41 -3.48 -52.63
N GLN A 408 -13.18 -4.00 -52.57
CA GLN A 408 -12.24 -3.74 -51.46
C GLN A 408 -11.83 -2.27 -51.36
N ASP A 409 -11.52 -1.64 -52.50
CA ASP A 409 -11.14 -0.22 -52.54
C ASP A 409 -12.33 0.67 -52.16
N LEU A 410 -13.54 0.33 -52.63
CA LEU A 410 -14.77 1.00 -52.24
C LEU A 410 -15.05 0.91 -50.75
N ASP A 411 -14.78 -0.23 -50.12
CA ASP A 411 -14.92 -0.38 -48.66
C ASP A 411 -13.93 0.50 -47.89
N LEU A 412 -12.69 0.64 -48.38
CA LEU A 412 -11.70 1.55 -47.79
C LEU A 412 -12.14 3.02 -47.92
N ILE A 413 -12.65 3.42 -49.08
CA ILE A 413 -13.14 4.78 -49.33
C ILE A 413 -14.38 5.08 -48.48
N ARG A 414 -15.31 4.13 -48.35
CA ARG A 414 -16.48 4.25 -47.47
C ARG A 414 -16.09 4.42 -46.00
N GLN A 415 -15.09 3.68 -45.54
CA GLN A 415 -14.56 3.83 -44.18
C GLN A 415 -13.92 5.20 -43.97
N ARG A 416 -13.13 5.69 -44.95
CA ARG A 416 -12.52 7.03 -44.94
C ARG A 416 -13.59 8.12 -44.82
N ASP A 417 -14.59 8.07 -45.68
CA ASP A 417 -15.63 9.11 -45.79
C ASP A 417 -16.75 8.95 -44.74
N ARG A 418 -16.71 7.84 -43.97
CA ARG A 418 -17.71 7.47 -42.96
C ARG A 418 -19.11 7.37 -43.53
N GLU A 419 -19.19 6.97 -44.79
CA GLU A 419 -20.45 6.89 -45.50
C GLU A 419 -21.23 5.67 -45.02
N ARG A 420 -22.47 5.91 -44.57
CA ARG A 420 -23.35 4.86 -44.05
C ARG A 420 -24.54 4.56 -44.96
N ARG A 421 -24.61 5.23 -46.12
CA ARG A 421 -25.65 4.96 -47.12
C ARG A 421 -25.56 3.53 -47.61
N SER A 422 -26.73 2.91 -47.76
CA SER A 422 -26.91 1.58 -48.34
C SER A 422 -26.83 1.55 -49.87
N ASP A 423 -26.77 2.73 -50.49
CA ASP A 423 -26.83 2.86 -51.94
C ASP A 423 -25.54 2.33 -52.59
N LYS A 424 -25.65 1.79 -53.82
CA LYS A 424 -24.48 1.48 -54.63
C LYS A 424 -23.79 2.80 -55.00
N LEU A 425 -22.69 3.08 -54.33
CA LEU A 425 -21.82 4.24 -54.58
C LEU A 425 -20.55 3.79 -55.31
N CYS A 426 -20.07 4.62 -56.21
CA CYS A 426 -18.79 4.45 -56.89
C CYS A 426 -18.08 5.80 -57.03
N THR A 427 -16.78 5.78 -57.29
CA THR A 427 -15.96 6.98 -57.51
C THR A 427 -15.63 7.13 -58.99
N VAL A 428 -15.37 8.35 -59.45
CA VAL A 428 -14.99 8.62 -60.85
C VAL A 428 -13.71 7.90 -61.24
N ASP A 429 -12.70 7.81 -60.34
CA ASP A 429 -11.44 7.15 -60.69
C ASP A 429 -11.58 5.63 -60.86
N LEU A 430 -12.30 4.95 -59.96
CA LEU A 430 -12.58 3.51 -60.10
C LEU A 430 -13.39 3.20 -61.36
N LEU A 431 -14.39 4.03 -61.69
CA LEU A 431 -15.16 3.89 -62.92
C LEU A 431 -14.30 4.11 -64.16
N ARG A 432 -13.38 5.09 -64.13
CA ARG A 432 -12.40 5.31 -65.20
C ARG A 432 -11.46 4.11 -65.37
N LYS A 433 -11.00 3.50 -64.28
CA LYS A 433 -10.16 2.28 -64.31
C LYS A 433 -10.91 1.11 -64.93
N ALA A 434 -12.15 0.86 -64.48
CA ALA A 434 -13.04 -0.16 -65.04
C ALA A 434 -13.24 0.03 -66.55
N LEU A 435 -13.56 1.25 -66.98
CA LEU A 435 -13.74 1.58 -68.40
C LEU A 435 -12.46 1.39 -69.21
N GLY A 436 -11.30 1.75 -68.64
CA GLY A 436 -9.99 1.51 -69.24
C GLY A 436 -9.69 0.02 -69.44
N GLU A 437 -10.00 -0.82 -68.47
CA GLU A 437 -9.81 -2.26 -68.59
C GLU A 437 -10.77 -2.90 -69.59
N ILE A 438 -12.05 -2.54 -69.56
CA ILE A 438 -13.06 -3.05 -70.50
C ILE A 438 -12.66 -2.68 -71.93
N THR A 439 -12.19 -1.44 -72.15
CA THR A 439 -11.74 -1.00 -73.48
C THR A 439 -10.45 -1.69 -73.92
N LEU A 440 -9.53 -1.99 -73.00
CA LEU A 440 -8.32 -2.77 -73.29
C LEU A 440 -8.64 -4.25 -73.58
N ALA A 441 -9.57 -4.85 -72.85
CA ALA A 441 -10.06 -6.21 -73.08
C ALA A 441 -10.78 -6.32 -74.43
N LYS A 442 -11.66 -5.36 -74.77
CA LYS A 442 -12.29 -5.26 -76.11
C LYS A 442 -11.26 -5.15 -77.24
N ARG A 443 -10.07 -4.60 -76.97
CA ARG A 443 -8.95 -4.48 -77.93
C ARG A 443 -7.99 -5.67 -77.90
N GLY A 444 -8.21 -6.67 -77.04
CA GLY A 444 -7.35 -7.85 -76.89
C GLY A 444 -5.97 -7.56 -76.29
N LEU A 445 -5.84 -6.50 -75.49
CA LEU A 445 -4.57 -6.07 -74.88
C LEU A 445 -4.44 -6.45 -73.40
N LEU A 446 -5.48 -7.03 -72.82
CA LEU A 446 -5.49 -7.62 -71.48
C LEU A 446 -5.89 -9.10 -71.63
N GLU A 447 -5.15 -10.00 -70.99
CA GLU A 447 -5.49 -11.42 -70.85
C GLU A 447 -6.53 -11.64 -69.75
#